data_AF-A0A7J4GHW0-F1
#
_entry.id   AF-A0A7J4GHW0-F1
#
_cell.length_a   1.000
_cell.length_b   1.000
_cell.length_c   1.000
_cell.angle_alpha   90.00
_cell.angle_beta   90.00
_cell.angle_gamma   90.00
#
_symmetry.space_group_name_H-M   'P 1'
#
loop_
_entity.id
_entity.type
_entity.pdbx_description
1 polymer ?
#
loop_
_entity_poly.entity_id
_entity_poly.type
_entity_poly.pdbx_seq_one_letter_code
_entity_poly.pdbx_strand_id
1 'polypeptide(L)'
;MPLRLGPAGVPLSCKGRTIVEGMDDITVLGLETMEIQTVRQVQPHHFDQYWQAGILSHKADFEMNVHGPYYGEILGNRRERNRTLSKMESSMQVGKIINARHMVCHVGPYCDYEPGTEANEQVANVMAGVVDRVRSIWGVEEEEEDYSAFPWVHEAEPTLVGIETSGQQELWGTVEEVLEVVNHVEGTVPVLNMAHIHARGHGRMKTSEDYAELFDQVRETYGGKTFYCHFAGVEHRMGNAQHYTQIKKSDLKFEPFAEYLAEEGDWMDITIISDSPLLEHDAMYMVQHYDKARQRLLEIRARDDRRMKLAAEAGIDVEELARREKEQAEARKQALLTDKEKRAAAKAAREAKAAEAAEAAEAAKKPKTVPVPKKGKKAKKDDGKMMSIEGGDDEKDFEDLF
;
A
#
# COMPACT_ATOMS: atom_id res chain seq x y z
N MET A 1 2.81 17.87 -12.66
CA MET A 1 3.14 16.72 -11.80
C MET A 1 3.53 15.52 -12.66
N PRO A 2 4.68 14.87 -12.40
CA PRO A 2 4.90 13.50 -12.84
C PRO A 2 4.13 12.55 -11.91
N LEU A 3 2.96 12.08 -12.37
CA LEU A 3 2.20 10.99 -11.74
C LEU A 3 2.22 9.81 -12.71
N ARG A 4 2.76 8.67 -12.27
CA ARG A 4 2.72 7.42 -13.02
C ARG A 4 1.79 6.43 -12.33
N LEU A 5 1.01 5.70 -13.12
CA LEU A 5 0.03 4.72 -12.67
C LEU A 5 0.24 3.42 -13.42
N GLY A 6 0.24 2.30 -12.69
CA GLY A 6 0.55 1.00 -13.28
C GLY A 6 0.07 -0.19 -12.44
N PRO A 7 0.14 -1.42 -12.97
CA PRO A 7 -0.22 -2.63 -12.23
C PRO A 7 0.99 -3.27 -11.53
N ALA A 8 0.71 -4.07 -10.49
CA ALA A 8 1.67 -4.99 -9.91
C ALA A 8 1.68 -6.32 -10.67
N GLY A 9 2.68 -6.52 -11.53
CA GLY A 9 2.90 -7.74 -12.28
C GLY A 9 2.40 -7.67 -13.73
N VAL A 10 2.38 -8.83 -14.38
CA VAL A 10 1.93 -8.97 -15.78
C VAL A 10 0.40 -8.83 -15.83
N PRO A 11 -0.16 -7.98 -16.72
CA PRO A 11 -1.60 -7.79 -16.86
C PRO A 11 -2.38 -9.09 -17.03
N LEU A 12 -3.58 -9.15 -16.46
CA LEU A 12 -4.49 -10.30 -16.61
C LEU A 12 -4.93 -10.52 -18.06
N SER A 13 -4.98 -9.43 -18.83
CA SER A 13 -5.27 -9.43 -20.27
C SER A 13 -4.13 -9.98 -21.14
N CYS A 14 -2.92 -10.07 -20.60
CA CYS A 14 -1.73 -10.53 -21.34
C CYS A 14 -1.77 -12.05 -21.58
N LYS A 15 -1.88 -12.42 -22.87
CA LYS A 15 -2.03 -13.82 -23.27
C LYS A 15 -0.77 -14.66 -23.10
N GLY A 16 0.40 -14.13 -23.46
CA GLY A 16 1.66 -14.88 -23.33
C GLY A 16 2.21 -14.89 -21.91
N ARG A 17 1.66 -14.08 -21.00
CA ARG A 17 2.03 -14.03 -19.57
C ARG A 17 3.53 -13.80 -19.36
N THR A 18 4.15 -13.04 -20.27
CA THR A 18 5.56 -12.63 -20.16
C THR A 18 5.64 -11.17 -19.78
N ILE A 19 6.78 -10.75 -19.22
CA ILE A 19 6.98 -9.35 -18.83
C ILE A 19 6.94 -8.44 -20.06
N VAL A 20 7.62 -8.84 -21.13
CA VAL A 20 7.74 -8.06 -22.37
C VAL A 20 6.37 -7.84 -23.04
N GLU A 21 5.58 -8.90 -23.24
CA GLU A 21 4.23 -8.74 -23.79
C GLU A 21 3.31 -7.98 -22.83
N GLY A 22 3.52 -8.12 -21.51
CA GLY A 22 2.82 -7.35 -20.51
C GLY A 22 3.09 -5.84 -20.65
N MET A 23 4.33 -5.44 -20.90
CA MET A 23 4.69 -4.05 -21.15
C MET A 23 3.99 -3.49 -22.40
N ASP A 24 3.91 -4.28 -23.48
CA ASP A 24 3.18 -3.89 -24.69
C ASP A 24 1.70 -3.62 -24.38
N ASP A 25 1.05 -4.52 -23.65
CA ASP A 25 -0.36 -4.37 -23.26
C ASP A 25 -0.57 -3.15 -22.33
N ILE A 26 0.29 -2.95 -21.34
CA ILE A 26 0.21 -1.79 -20.40
C ILE A 26 0.36 -0.48 -21.17
N THR A 27 1.30 -0.41 -22.11
CA THR A 27 1.53 0.77 -22.95
C THR A 27 0.31 1.09 -23.81
N VAL A 28 -0.35 0.07 -24.38
CA VAL A 28 -1.59 0.24 -25.16
C VAL A 28 -2.74 0.79 -24.30
N LEU A 29 -2.77 0.47 -23.00
CA LEU A 29 -3.76 0.97 -22.05
C LEU A 29 -3.46 2.40 -21.57
N GLY A 30 -2.34 3.01 -21.99
CA GLY A 30 -1.93 4.35 -21.60
C GLY A 30 -1.36 4.44 -20.18
N LEU A 31 -0.86 3.32 -19.67
CA LEU A 31 -0.15 3.25 -18.39
C LEU A 31 1.36 3.34 -18.65
N GLU A 32 2.09 3.96 -17.72
CA GLU A 32 3.50 4.40 -17.95
C GLU A 32 4.50 3.73 -17.00
N THR A 33 4.02 2.80 -16.17
CA THR A 33 4.84 2.12 -15.17
C THR A 33 4.28 0.73 -14.90
N MET A 34 5.13 -0.16 -14.41
CA MET A 34 4.71 -1.43 -13.82
C MET A 34 5.69 -1.88 -12.74
N GLU A 35 5.20 -2.71 -11.84
CA GLU A 35 6.05 -3.37 -10.85
C GLU A 35 6.15 -4.87 -11.11
N ILE A 36 7.36 -5.41 -11.17
CA ILE A 36 7.56 -6.85 -11.26
C ILE A 36 7.59 -7.45 -9.86
N GLN A 37 6.76 -8.45 -9.63
CA GLN A 37 6.71 -9.16 -8.36
C GLN A 37 7.74 -10.32 -8.32
N THR A 38 8.82 -10.17 -7.55
CA THR A 38 9.84 -11.23 -7.36
C THR A 38 9.53 -12.13 -6.16
N VAL A 39 8.27 -12.52 -6.05
CA VAL A 39 7.69 -13.26 -4.91
C VAL A 39 8.23 -14.69 -4.79
N ARG A 40 8.66 -15.25 -5.92
CA ARG A 40 9.37 -16.53 -6.03
C ARG A 40 10.79 -16.27 -6.49
N GLN A 41 11.68 -17.22 -6.18
CA GLN A 41 13.10 -17.12 -6.51
C GLN A 41 13.28 -16.83 -8.01
N VAL A 42 14.02 -15.75 -8.31
CA VAL A 42 14.36 -15.37 -9.69
C VAL A 42 15.16 -16.49 -10.32
N GLN A 43 14.61 -17.09 -11.38
CA GLN A 43 15.27 -18.18 -12.06
C GLN A 43 16.16 -17.66 -13.18
N PRO A 44 17.39 -18.19 -13.36
CA PRO A 44 18.32 -17.73 -14.40
C PRO A 44 17.75 -17.74 -15.82
N HIS A 45 16.84 -18.67 -16.12
CA HIS A 45 16.25 -18.79 -17.45
C HIS A 45 15.28 -17.65 -17.82
N HIS A 46 14.93 -16.76 -16.87
CA HIS A 46 14.16 -15.55 -17.13
C HIS A 46 15.01 -14.33 -17.51
N PHE A 47 16.36 -14.45 -17.50
CA PHE A 47 17.27 -13.32 -17.76
C PHE A 47 16.93 -12.59 -19.07
N ASP A 48 16.71 -13.33 -20.16
CA ASP A 48 16.41 -12.74 -21.47
C ASP A 48 15.14 -11.88 -21.44
N GLN A 49 14.12 -12.28 -20.68
CA GLN A 49 12.89 -11.48 -20.53
C GLN A 49 13.14 -10.20 -19.73
N TYR A 50 13.89 -10.28 -18.63
CA TYR A 50 14.24 -9.10 -17.83
C TYR A 50 15.10 -8.12 -18.63
N TRP A 51 16.10 -8.63 -19.35
CA TRP A 51 16.98 -7.78 -20.15
C TRP A 51 16.22 -7.09 -21.29
N GLN A 52 15.35 -7.83 -21.99
CA GLN A 52 14.46 -7.23 -23.00
C GLN A 52 13.55 -6.17 -22.39
N ALA A 53 12.98 -6.43 -21.21
CA ALA A 53 12.16 -5.46 -20.48
C ALA A 53 12.95 -4.18 -20.14
N GLY A 54 14.20 -4.30 -19.66
CA GLY A 54 15.07 -3.15 -19.39
C GLY A 54 15.36 -2.31 -20.65
N ILE A 55 15.65 -2.97 -21.78
CA ILE A 55 15.87 -2.29 -23.06
C ILE A 55 14.61 -1.57 -23.55
N LEU A 56 13.44 -2.21 -23.41
CA LEU A 56 12.16 -1.60 -23.81
C LEU A 56 11.81 -0.42 -22.90
N SER A 57 12.01 -0.57 -21.59
CA SER A 57 11.83 0.48 -20.59
C SER A 57 12.65 1.72 -20.94
N HIS A 58 13.96 1.54 -21.16
CA HIS A 58 14.88 2.62 -21.52
C HIS A 58 14.51 3.32 -22.83
N LYS A 59 14.12 2.56 -23.86
CA LYS A 59 13.75 3.14 -25.17
C LYS A 59 12.39 3.83 -25.19
N ALA A 60 11.46 3.40 -24.35
CA ALA A 60 10.08 3.89 -24.34
C ALA A 60 9.79 4.89 -23.21
N ASP A 61 10.80 5.24 -22.39
CA ASP A 61 10.63 6.05 -21.16
C ASP A 61 9.55 5.48 -20.24
N PHE A 62 9.51 4.15 -20.14
CA PHE A 62 8.54 3.41 -19.33
C PHE A 62 9.19 3.03 -18.00
N GLU A 63 8.58 3.43 -16.87
CA GLU A 63 9.18 3.24 -15.56
C GLU A 63 9.00 1.79 -15.06
N MET A 64 10.11 1.10 -14.81
CA MET A 64 10.09 -0.24 -14.21
C MET A 64 10.34 -0.14 -12.71
N ASN A 65 9.69 -1.03 -11.96
CA ASN A 65 9.90 -1.19 -10.54
C ASN A 65 9.90 -2.68 -10.17
N VAL A 66 10.41 -3.02 -9.00
CA VAL A 66 10.46 -4.41 -8.54
C VAL A 66 9.98 -4.52 -7.11
N HIS A 67 9.03 -5.42 -6.86
CA HIS A 67 8.69 -5.85 -5.52
C HIS A 67 9.62 -6.96 -5.09
N GLY A 68 10.29 -6.77 -3.96
CA GLY A 68 11.03 -7.81 -3.27
C GLY A 68 10.13 -8.91 -2.69
N PRO A 69 10.68 -9.86 -1.94
CA PRO A 69 9.87 -10.91 -1.32
C PRO A 69 8.85 -10.34 -0.32
N TYR A 70 7.60 -10.80 -0.39
CA TYR A 70 6.54 -10.37 0.55
C TYR A 70 6.86 -10.66 2.02
N TYR A 71 7.55 -11.77 2.29
CA TYR A 71 7.90 -12.18 3.64
C TYR A 71 9.34 -11.79 3.97
N GLY A 72 9.49 -10.61 4.57
CA GLY A 72 10.71 -10.14 5.22
C GLY A 72 10.81 -10.61 6.68
N GLU A 73 12.03 -10.85 7.15
CA GLU A 73 12.35 -11.14 8.56
C GLU A 73 13.62 -10.36 8.93
N ILE A 74 13.63 -9.07 8.64
CA ILE A 74 14.80 -8.21 8.83
C ILE A 74 15.20 -8.13 10.32
N LEU A 75 14.22 -8.09 11.21
CA LEU A 75 14.39 -8.10 12.66
C LEU A 75 14.51 -9.50 13.26
N GLY A 76 14.49 -10.55 12.42
CA GLY A 76 14.67 -11.93 12.86
C GLY A 76 16.10 -12.24 13.32
N ASN A 77 16.31 -13.49 13.74
CA ASN A 77 17.65 -13.95 14.08
C ASN A 77 18.57 -13.96 12.83
N ARG A 78 19.88 -14.21 13.03
CA ARG A 78 20.86 -14.18 11.93
C ARG A 78 20.47 -15.07 10.73
N ARG A 79 19.85 -16.22 10.97
CA ARG A 79 19.47 -17.15 9.90
C ARG A 79 18.29 -16.61 9.10
N GLU A 80 17.25 -16.13 9.77
CA GLU A 80 16.06 -15.52 9.16
C GLU A 80 16.43 -14.28 8.35
N ARG A 81 17.17 -13.36 8.97
CA ARG A 81 17.64 -12.15 8.30
C ARG A 81 18.49 -12.47 7.06
N ASN A 82 19.44 -13.40 7.16
CA ASN A 82 20.25 -13.82 6.01
C ASN A 82 19.43 -14.45 4.89
N ARG A 83 18.32 -15.14 5.21
CA ARG A 83 17.38 -15.68 4.23
C ARG A 83 16.66 -14.56 3.50
N THR A 84 16.20 -13.53 4.21
CA THR A 84 15.58 -12.34 3.60
C THR A 84 16.58 -11.60 2.71
N LEU A 85 17.80 -11.34 3.20
CA LEU A 85 18.85 -10.65 2.43
C LEU A 85 19.23 -11.41 1.16
N SER A 86 19.33 -12.74 1.22
CA SER A 86 19.59 -13.56 0.02
C SER A 86 18.49 -13.44 -1.04
N LYS A 87 17.23 -13.28 -0.62
CA LYS A 87 16.11 -13.05 -1.55
C LYS A 87 16.15 -11.64 -2.12
N MET A 88 16.40 -10.63 -1.28
CA MET A 88 16.59 -9.24 -1.71
C MET A 88 17.72 -9.12 -2.74
N GLU A 89 18.82 -9.88 -2.59
CA GLU A 89 19.89 -9.91 -3.59
C GLU A 89 19.37 -10.27 -4.97
N SER A 90 18.44 -11.22 -5.08
CA SER A 90 17.83 -11.57 -6.37
C SER A 90 17.01 -10.42 -6.94
N SER A 91 16.25 -9.72 -6.09
CA SER A 91 15.45 -8.55 -6.48
C SER A 91 16.32 -7.36 -6.89
N MET A 92 17.44 -7.11 -6.19
CA MET A 92 18.41 -6.05 -6.54
C MET A 92 19.06 -6.32 -7.91
N GLN A 93 19.44 -7.57 -8.19
CA GLN A 93 19.98 -7.96 -9.50
C GLN A 93 18.95 -7.77 -10.62
N VAL A 94 17.69 -8.18 -10.40
CA VAL A 94 16.61 -7.90 -11.34
C VAL A 94 16.41 -6.40 -11.52
N GLY A 95 16.43 -5.64 -10.43
CA GLY A 95 16.32 -4.18 -10.45
C GLY A 95 17.33 -3.53 -11.39
N LYS A 96 18.60 -3.93 -11.31
CA LYS A 96 19.62 -3.50 -12.29
C LYS A 96 19.26 -3.88 -13.72
N ILE A 97 18.90 -5.14 -13.95
CA ILE A 97 18.67 -5.68 -15.31
C ILE A 97 17.47 -5.00 -16.01
N ILE A 98 16.47 -4.57 -15.25
CA ILE A 98 15.26 -3.93 -15.81
C ILE A 98 15.29 -2.40 -15.74
N ASN A 99 16.38 -1.79 -15.29
CA ASN A 99 16.45 -0.36 -14.97
C ASN A 99 15.36 0.08 -13.97
N ALA A 100 15.19 -0.69 -12.88
CA ALA A 100 14.17 -0.40 -11.90
C ALA A 100 14.48 0.88 -11.14
N ARG A 101 13.49 1.77 -11.05
CA ARG A 101 13.58 2.98 -10.23
C ARG A 101 13.51 2.65 -8.74
N HIS A 102 12.60 1.74 -8.36
CA HIS A 102 12.41 1.33 -6.96
C HIS A 102 12.48 -0.19 -6.81
N MET A 103 13.08 -0.63 -5.70
CA MET A 103 12.98 -1.99 -5.17
C MET A 103 12.24 -1.95 -3.83
N VAL A 104 10.99 -2.41 -3.80
CA VAL A 104 10.15 -2.40 -2.59
C VAL A 104 10.45 -3.60 -1.71
N CYS A 105 10.41 -3.40 -0.40
CA CYS A 105 10.49 -4.49 0.57
C CYS A 105 9.71 -4.23 1.85
N HIS A 106 9.26 -5.31 2.46
CA HIS A 106 8.78 -5.32 3.84
C HIS A 106 9.90 -5.68 4.82
N VAL A 107 9.86 -5.08 6.00
CA VAL A 107 10.74 -5.44 7.13
C VAL A 107 10.30 -6.76 7.77
N GLY A 108 8.99 -6.92 7.99
CA GLY A 108 8.41 -8.12 8.59
C GLY A 108 8.02 -7.94 10.07
N PRO A 109 7.88 -9.05 10.82
CA PRO A 109 7.52 -9.00 12.24
C PRO A 109 8.65 -8.39 13.08
N TYR A 110 8.31 -7.84 14.24
CA TYR A 110 9.30 -7.33 15.20
C TYR A 110 10.19 -8.42 15.80
N CYS A 111 9.75 -9.68 15.77
CA CYS A 111 10.45 -10.83 16.37
C CYS A 111 10.75 -10.60 17.86
N ASP A 112 12.04 -10.54 18.24
CA ASP A 112 12.48 -10.33 19.63
C ASP A 112 12.57 -8.84 20.01
N TYR A 113 12.29 -7.93 19.07
CA TYR A 113 12.27 -6.49 19.32
C TYR A 113 10.89 -6.02 19.78
N GLU A 114 10.88 -4.96 20.56
CA GLU A 114 9.67 -4.18 20.84
C GLU A 114 9.59 -2.99 19.87
N PRO A 115 8.39 -2.47 19.56
CA PRO A 115 8.26 -1.25 18.78
C PRO A 115 9.01 -0.07 19.42
N GLY A 116 9.81 0.64 18.63
CA GLY A 116 10.58 1.81 19.08
C GLY A 116 11.99 1.89 18.50
N THR A 117 12.82 2.72 19.14
CA THR A 117 14.12 3.14 18.62
C THR A 117 15.07 1.97 18.31
N GLU A 118 15.13 0.95 19.17
CA GLU A 118 16.04 -0.19 18.94
C GLU A 118 15.70 -0.98 17.67
N ALA A 119 14.40 -1.20 17.42
CA ALA A 119 13.93 -1.83 16.18
C ALA A 119 14.28 -0.94 14.97
N ASN A 120 13.98 0.36 15.05
CA ASN A 120 14.21 1.31 13.95
C ASN A 120 15.70 1.45 13.61
N GLU A 121 16.58 1.54 14.62
CA GLU A 121 18.03 1.56 14.42
C GLU A 121 18.53 0.26 13.76
N GLN A 122 18.00 -0.89 14.17
CA GLN A 122 18.38 -2.16 13.56
C GLN A 122 17.91 -2.24 12.09
N VAL A 123 16.71 -1.78 11.76
CA VAL A 123 16.23 -1.70 10.37
C VAL A 123 17.12 -0.75 9.56
N ALA A 124 17.40 0.45 10.08
CA ALA A 124 18.24 1.45 9.41
C ALA A 124 19.64 0.90 9.09
N ASN A 125 20.27 0.22 10.05
CA ASN A 125 21.58 -0.41 9.87
C ASN A 125 21.57 -1.49 8.78
N VAL A 126 20.50 -2.30 8.70
CA VAL A 126 20.37 -3.32 7.65
C VAL A 126 20.13 -2.67 6.29
N MET A 127 19.23 -1.68 6.22
CA MET A 127 18.88 -1.00 4.97
C MET A 127 20.05 -0.20 4.40
N ALA A 128 20.89 0.40 5.24
CA ALA A 128 22.14 1.04 4.79
C ALA A 128 23.04 0.04 4.03
N GLY A 129 23.20 -1.17 4.57
CA GLY A 129 23.94 -2.24 3.89
C GLY A 129 23.28 -2.72 2.58
N VAL A 130 21.94 -2.70 2.52
CA VAL A 130 21.20 -3.01 1.27
C VAL A 130 21.43 -1.92 0.22
N VAL A 131 21.37 -0.64 0.60
CA VAL A 131 21.66 0.48 -0.31
C VAL A 131 23.09 0.41 -0.83
N ASP A 132 24.07 0.19 0.05
CA ASP A 132 25.47 0.00 -0.35
C ASP A 132 25.60 -1.16 -1.34
N ARG A 133 24.85 -2.25 -1.12
CA ARG A 133 24.83 -3.38 -2.03
C ARG A 133 24.24 -3.00 -3.38
N VAL A 134 23.10 -2.30 -3.45
CA VAL A 134 22.50 -1.82 -4.71
C VAL A 134 23.50 -0.97 -5.49
N ARG A 135 24.12 0.01 -4.84
CA ARG A 135 25.14 0.87 -5.47
C ARG A 135 26.32 0.06 -5.99
N SER A 136 26.81 -0.90 -5.20
CA SER A 136 27.96 -1.75 -5.58
C SER A 136 27.69 -2.62 -6.81
N ILE A 137 26.43 -3.01 -7.06
CA ILE A 137 26.09 -3.85 -8.20
C ILE A 137 25.65 -3.03 -9.42
N TRP A 138 25.20 -1.78 -9.26
CA TRP A 138 24.63 -0.97 -10.33
C TRP A 138 25.61 -0.80 -11.50
N GLY A 139 26.79 -0.25 -11.23
CA GLY A 139 27.87 -0.14 -12.19
C GLY A 139 28.98 0.77 -11.67
N VAL A 140 30.14 0.71 -12.33
CA VAL A 140 31.31 1.52 -12.01
C VAL A 140 31.58 2.43 -13.19
N GLU A 141 31.61 3.74 -12.97
CA GLU A 141 31.73 4.76 -14.03
C GLU A 141 32.98 4.55 -14.92
N GLU A 142 34.07 4.04 -14.34
CA GLU A 142 35.32 3.75 -15.05
C GLU A 142 35.25 2.51 -15.97
N GLU A 143 34.17 1.72 -15.91
CA GLU A 143 33.99 0.43 -16.60
C GLU A 143 32.85 0.49 -17.66
N GLU A 144 32.65 1.63 -18.32
CA GLU A 144 31.54 1.84 -19.28
C GLU A 144 31.49 0.78 -20.41
N GLU A 145 32.63 0.34 -20.91
CA GLU A 145 32.71 -0.69 -21.96
C GLU A 145 32.10 -2.04 -21.51
N ASP A 146 32.25 -2.38 -20.22
CA ASP A 146 31.75 -3.63 -19.62
C ASP A 146 30.22 -3.62 -19.44
N TYR A 147 29.60 -2.43 -19.37
CA TYR A 147 28.15 -2.25 -19.23
C TYR A 147 27.44 -1.85 -20.52
N SER A 148 28.08 -1.99 -21.69
CA SER A 148 27.47 -1.70 -23.00
C SER A 148 26.14 -2.43 -23.28
N ALA A 149 25.90 -3.57 -22.62
CA ALA A 149 24.63 -4.31 -22.68
C ALA A 149 23.50 -3.69 -21.82
N PHE A 150 23.81 -2.73 -20.96
CA PHE A 150 22.92 -2.08 -19.99
C PHE A 150 23.08 -0.55 -20.07
N PRO A 151 22.57 0.11 -21.13
CA PRO A 151 22.87 1.51 -21.43
C PRO A 151 22.49 2.50 -20.31
N TRP A 152 21.50 2.17 -19.49
CA TRP A 152 21.04 3.01 -18.38
C TRP A 152 22.01 3.06 -17.19
N VAL A 153 22.96 2.14 -17.06
CA VAL A 153 23.84 2.05 -15.87
C VAL A 153 24.64 3.34 -15.64
N HIS A 154 24.94 4.09 -16.69
CA HIS A 154 25.65 5.39 -16.63
C HIS A 154 24.76 6.60 -16.87
N GLU A 155 23.51 6.40 -17.30
CA GLU A 155 22.54 7.46 -17.58
C GLU A 155 21.52 7.66 -16.46
N ALA A 156 21.30 6.62 -15.64
CA ALA A 156 20.31 6.59 -14.58
C ALA A 156 20.94 6.35 -13.20
N GLU A 157 20.31 6.91 -12.19
CA GLU A 157 20.67 6.69 -10.79
C GLU A 157 20.40 5.24 -10.36
N PRO A 158 21.18 4.70 -9.39
CA PRO A 158 20.91 3.39 -8.81
C PRO A 158 19.50 3.26 -8.25
N THR A 159 18.94 2.04 -8.32
CA THR A 159 17.62 1.73 -7.76
C THR A 159 17.48 2.20 -6.31
N LEU A 160 16.39 2.89 -6.00
CA LEU A 160 16.07 3.30 -4.64
C LEU A 160 15.48 2.12 -3.86
N VAL A 161 15.88 1.97 -2.59
CA VAL A 161 15.35 0.92 -1.70
C VAL A 161 14.06 1.43 -1.06
N GLY A 162 12.93 0.92 -1.53
CA GLY A 162 11.61 1.25 -1.00
C GLY A 162 11.30 0.44 0.26
N ILE A 163 11.00 1.13 1.37
CA ILE A 163 10.56 0.48 2.61
C ILE A 163 9.05 0.66 2.76
N GLU A 164 8.32 -0.44 2.74
CA GLU A 164 6.85 -0.40 2.70
C GLU A 164 6.20 -0.45 4.08
N THR A 165 5.21 0.42 4.27
CA THR A 165 4.28 0.34 5.40
C THR A 165 3.56 -1.00 5.43
N SER A 166 3.37 -1.59 6.62
CA SER A 166 2.65 -2.85 6.78
C SER A 166 1.20 -2.64 7.19
N GLY A 167 0.32 -3.58 6.83
CA GLY A 167 -1.13 -3.52 7.14
C GLY A 167 -1.54 -4.18 8.45
N GLN A 168 -0.65 -4.91 9.13
CA GLN A 168 -0.97 -5.63 10.36
C GLN A 168 -0.23 -5.03 11.56
N GLN A 169 -0.90 -4.97 12.71
CA GLN A 169 -0.39 -4.32 13.93
C GLN A 169 0.86 -5.03 14.49
N GLU A 170 0.95 -6.35 14.32
CA GLU A 170 2.08 -7.16 14.80
C GLU A 170 3.35 -7.06 13.94
N LEU A 171 3.23 -6.41 12.77
CA LEU A 171 4.35 -6.21 11.85
C LEU A 171 4.92 -4.79 12.01
N TRP A 172 6.23 -4.70 11.84
CA TRP A 172 6.93 -3.42 11.73
C TRP A 172 6.47 -2.71 10.46
N GLY A 173 6.32 -1.38 10.53
CA GLY A 173 6.03 -0.56 9.35
C GLY A 173 4.79 0.31 9.52
N THR A 174 4.67 0.98 10.66
CA THR A 174 3.81 2.17 10.74
C THR A 174 4.35 3.28 9.82
N VAL A 175 3.54 4.31 9.55
CA VAL A 175 3.99 5.46 8.74
C VAL A 175 5.17 6.14 9.42
N GLU A 176 5.09 6.28 10.74
CA GLU A 176 6.09 6.93 11.57
C GLU A 176 7.44 6.17 11.54
N GLU A 177 7.41 4.85 11.72
CA GLU A 177 8.63 4.02 11.68
C GLU A 177 9.28 4.01 10.30
N VAL A 178 8.48 3.91 9.24
CA VAL A 178 8.99 3.97 7.86
C VAL A 178 9.64 5.33 7.61
N LEU A 179 8.96 6.43 7.94
CA LEU A 179 9.49 7.78 7.74
C LEU A 179 10.75 8.03 8.57
N GLU A 180 10.83 7.52 9.79
CA GLU A 180 12.02 7.62 10.62
C GLU A 180 13.21 6.94 9.94
N VAL A 181 13.08 5.66 9.53
CA VAL A 181 14.19 4.92 8.91
C VAL A 181 14.63 5.56 7.59
N VAL A 182 13.68 5.91 6.72
CA VAL A 182 14.03 6.45 5.39
C VAL A 182 14.72 7.82 5.48
N ASN A 183 14.40 8.59 6.52
CA ASN A 183 15.07 9.88 6.77
C ASN A 183 16.52 9.71 7.26
N HIS A 184 16.87 8.57 7.85
CA HIS A 184 18.23 8.28 8.34
C HIS A 184 19.12 7.58 7.31
N VAL A 185 18.55 6.95 6.27
CA VAL A 185 19.29 6.15 5.30
C VAL A 185 19.11 6.70 3.89
N GLU A 186 20.08 7.48 3.42
CA GLU A 186 20.12 7.98 2.05
C GLU A 186 20.09 6.82 1.03
N GLY A 187 19.32 6.97 -0.05
CA GLY A 187 19.09 5.92 -1.04
C GLY A 187 17.89 5.01 -0.72
N THR A 188 17.20 5.26 0.39
CA THR A 188 15.89 4.68 0.66
C THR A 188 14.75 5.67 0.40
N VAL A 189 13.55 5.15 0.14
CA VAL A 189 12.32 5.95 0.02
C VAL A 189 11.15 5.29 0.73
N PRO A 190 10.18 6.07 1.25
CA PRO A 190 8.99 5.50 1.85
C PRO A 190 8.07 4.93 0.77
N VAL A 191 7.63 3.69 0.96
CA VAL A 191 6.54 3.09 0.16
C VAL A 191 5.25 3.13 0.96
N LEU A 192 4.37 4.05 0.56
CA LEU A 192 3.09 4.27 1.24
C LEU A 192 2.02 3.38 0.62
N ASN A 193 1.72 2.27 1.30
CA ASN A 193 0.63 1.39 0.89
C ASN A 193 -0.69 1.86 1.51
N MET A 194 -1.55 2.43 0.67
CA MET A 194 -2.80 3.06 1.12
C MET A 194 -3.76 2.05 1.74
N ALA A 195 -3.77 0.80 1.26
CA ALA A 195 -4.55 -0.29 1.85
C ALA A 195 -4.07 -0.61 3.26
N HIS A 196 -2.74 -0.70 3.46
CA HIS A 196 -2.14 -0.95 4.76
C HIS A 196 -2.41 0.17 5.76
N ILE A 197 -2.13 1.41 5.35
CA ILE A 197 -2.33 2.61 6.16
C ILE A 197 -3.82 2.75 6.55
N HIS A 198 -4.73 2.54 5.59
CA HIS A 198 -6.16 2.58 5.84
C HIS A 198 -6.60 1.52 6.86
N ALA A 199 -6.14 0.27 6.69
CA ALA A 199 -6.47 -0.83 7.58
C ALA A 199 -5.97 -0.58 9.02
N ARG A 200 -4.69 -0.23 9.19
CA ARG A 200 -4.09 0.07 10.51
C ARG A 200 -4.75 1.26 11.19
N GLY A 201 -5.18 2.25 10.41
CA GLY A 201 -5.92 3.41 10.89
C GLY A 201 -7.41 3.16 11.17
N HIS A 202 -7.89 1.91 11.22
CA HIS A 202 -9.32 1.59 11.40
C HIS A 202 -10.24 2.22 10.34
N GLY A 203 -9.75 2.25 9.10
CA GLY A 203 -10.45 2.82 7.95
C GLY A 203 -10.31 4.34 7.83
N ARG A 204 -9.12 4.87 8.12
CA ARG A 204 -8.87 6.33 8.24
C ARG A 204 -8.88 7.10 6.93
N MET A 205 -8.46 6.50 5.82
CA MET A 205 -8.29 7.21 4.53
C MET A 205 -9.61 7.24 3.76
N LYS A 206 -10.44 8.29 3.93
CA LYS A 206 -11.80 8.37 3.33
C LYS A 206 -12.11 9.67 2.59
N THR A 207 -11.44 10.76 2.92
CA THR A 207 -11.62 12.06 2.26
C THR A 207 -10.28 12.59 1.75
N SER A 208 -10.31 13.61 0.88
CA SER A 208 -9.09 14.25 0.37
C SER A 208 -8.26 14.86 1.51
N GLU A 209 -8.92 15.38 2.56
CA GLU A 209 -8.24 15.91 3.75
C GLU A 209 -7.47 14.83 4.52
N ASP A 210 -7.98 13.60 4.60
CA ASP A 210 -7.26 12.51 5.27
C ASP A 210 -5.94 12.19 4.52
N TYR A 211 -5.90 12.36 3.19
CA TYR A 211 -4.66 12.27 2.40
C TYR A 211 -3.77 13.48 2.57
N ALA A 212 -4.33 14.70 2.66
CA ALA A 212 -3.56 15.89 2.95
C ALA A 212 -2.82 15.77 4.30
N GLU A 213 -3.49 15.32 5.36
CA GLU A 213 -2.86 15.08 6.66
C GLU A 213 -1.71 14.07 6.57
N LEU A 214 -1.89 12.96 5.84
CA LEU A 214 -0.84 11.96 5.64
C LEU A 214 0.38 12.57 4.93
N PHE A 215 0.18 13.25 3.82
CA PHE A 215 1.28 13.78 3.03
C PHE A 215 1.92 15.04 3.63
N ASP A 216 1.19 15.79 4.45
CA ASP A 216 1.74 16.85 5.29
C ASP A 216 2.70 16.27 6.34
N GLN A 217 2.29 15.20 7.04
CA GLN A 217 3.18 14.48 7.97
C GLN A 217 4.45 13.98 7.27
N VAL A 218 4.32 13.41 6.07
CA VAL A 218 5.45 12.93 5.27
C VAL A 218 6.36 14.09 4.87
N ARG A 219 5.79 15.21 4.41
CA ARG A 219 6.54 16.41 4.03
C ARG A 219 7.30 17.02 5.19
N GLU A 220 6.72 17.04 6.39
CA GLU A 220 7.35 17.57 7.60
C GLU A 220 8.47 16.68 8.13
N THR A 221 8.34 15.35 7.98
CA THR A 221 9.28 14.38 8.57
C THR A 221 10.44 14.03 7.62
N TYR A 222 10.14 13.74 6.36
CA TYR A 222 11.11 13.28 5.36
C TYR A 222 11.58 14.40 4.42
N GLY A 223 10.70 15.33 4.06
CA GLY A 223 11.02 16.47 3.20
C GLY A 223 11.32 16.14 1.72
N GLY A 224 11.48 14.87 1.36
CA GLY A 224 11.62 14.44 -0.02
C GLY A 224 10.31 14.55 -0.82
N LYS A 225 10.44 14.58 -2.15
CA LYS A 225 9.32 14.73 -3.09
C LYS A 225 9.00 13.47 -3.90
N THR A 226 9.85 12.44 -3.80
CA THR A 226 9.71 11.18 -4.53
C THR A 226 8.94 10.19 -3.68
N PHE A 227 7.82 9.71 -4.21
CA PHE A 227 6.93 8.79 -3.53
C PHE A 227 6.65 7.58 -4.41
N TYR A 228 6.71 6.42 -3.77
CA TYR A 228 6.24 5.19 -4.36
C TYR A 228 5.06 4.70 -3.52
N CYS A 229 3.94 4.42 -4.14
CA CYS A 229 2.70 4.12 -3.44
C CYS A 229 2.05 2.87 -4.00
N HIS A 230 1.45 2.11 -3.12
CA HIS A 230 0.58 0.99 -3.49
C HIS A 230 -0.86 1.36 -3.19
N PHE A 231 -1.76 0.98 -4.09
CA PHE A 231 -3.18 1.19 -3.94
C PHE A 231 -3.97 -0.06 -4.31
N ALA A 232 -4.82 -0.50 -3.39
CA ALA A 232 -5.78 -1.56 -3.64
C ALA A 232 -7.00 -1.34 -2.74
N GLY A 233 -8.12 -1.99 -3.06
CA GLY A 233 -9.14 -2.19 -2.03
C GLY A 233 -8.61 -3.14 -0.96
N VAL A 234 -9.13 -3.04 0.26
CA VAL A 234 -8.73 -3.90 1.38
C VAL A 234 -9.94 -4.31 2.22
N GLU A 235 -9.96 -5.57 2.64
CA GLU A 235 -10.76 -6.02 3.77
C GLU A 235 -9.90 -5.93 5.04
N HIS A 236 -10.42 -5.28 6.08
CA HIS A 236 -9.71 -5.07 7.33
C HIS A 236 -10.60 -5.28 8.54
N ARG A 237 -9.99 -5.72 9.64
CA ARG A 237 -10.67 -5.97 10.90
C ARG A 237 -9.78 -5.59 12.08
N MET A 238 -10.32 -4.81 13.01
CA MET A 238 -9.63 -4.42 14.25
C MET A 238 -8.23 -3.83 14.02
N GLY A 239 -8.06 -3.01 12.97
CA GLY A 239 -6.77 -2.39 12.68
C GLY A 239 -5.78 -3.28 11.90
N ASN A 240 -6.23 -4.41 11.35
CA ASN A 240 -5.38 -5.34 10.61
C ASN A 240 -5.94 -5.58 9.20
N ALA A 241 -5.08 -5.44 8.19
CA ALA A 241 -5.37 -5.83 6.81
C ALA A 241 -5.49 -7.35 6.71
N GLN A 242 -6.51 -7.83 6.00
CA GLN A 242 -6.76 -9.25 5.80
C GLN A 242 -6.40 -9.67 4.37
N HIS A 243 -7.14 -9.18 3.38
CA HIS A 243 -6.86 -9.47 1.98
C HIS A 243 -7.16 -8.27 1.10
N TYR A 244 -6.42 -8.13 0.00
CA TYR A 244 -6.72 -7.14 -1.01
C TYR A 244 -8.01 -7.49 -1.75
N THR A 245 -8.74 -6.43 -2.09
CA THR A 245 -9.99 -6.49 -2.83
C THR A 245 -9.94 -5.48 -3.97
N GLN A 246 -10.94 -5.54 -4.84
CA GLN A 246 -11.13 -4.56 -5.90
C GLN A 246 -11.43 -3.19 -5.26
N ILE A 247 -10.93 -2.09 -5.82
CA ILE A 247 -11.15 -0.73 -5.28
C ILE A 247 -12.66 -0.45 -5.07
N LYS A 248 -13.49 -0.92 -5.99
CA LYS A 248 -14.96 -0.74 -5.91
C LYS A 248 -15.62 -1.48 -4.74
N LYS A 249 -15.04 -2.58 -4.25
CA LYS A 249 -15.62 -3.41 -3.18
C LYS A 249 -15.17 -3.04 -1.77
N SER A 250 -14.06 -2.30 -1.64
CA SER A 250 -13.55 -1.83 -0.34
C SER A 250 -14.24 -0.56 0.16
N ASP A 251 -14.07 -0.21 1.43
CA ASP A 251 -14.38 1.14 1.96
C ASP A 251 -13.25 2.15 1.76
N LEU A 252 -12.08 1.71 1.27
CA LEU A 252 -11.03 2.56 0.72
C LEU A 252 -11.35 2.90 -0.74
N LYS A 253 -11.59 4.18 -1.01
CA LYS A 253 -11.91 4.72 -2.34
C LYS A 253 -10.75 5.53 -2.90
N PHE A 254 -10.53 5.44 -4.21
CA PHE A 254 -9.44 6.16 -4.88
C PHE A 254 -9.83 7.61 -5.19
N GLU A 255 -11.11 7.89 -5.38
CA GLU A 255 -11.62 9.21 -5.76
C GLU A 255 -11.17 10.34 -4.83
N PRO A 256 -11.21 10.21 -3.50
CA PRO A 256 -10.69 11.26 -2.62
C PRO A 256 -9.18 11.42 -2.72
N PHE A 257 -8.43 10.35 -3.03
CA PHE A 257 -6.99 10.45 -3.27
C PHE A 257 -6.71 11.16 -4.60
N ALA A 258 -7.47 10.84 -5.65
CA ALA A 258 -7.41 11.51 -6.94
C ALA A 258 -7.71 13.02 -6.85
N GLU A 259 -8.70 13.39 -6.04
CA GLU A 259 -9.02 14.80 -5.73
C GLU A 259 -7.84 15.48 -5.04
N TYR A 260 -7.27 14.88 -3.99
CA TYR A 260 -6.09 15.39 -3.31
C TYR A 260 -4.89 15.57 -4.27
N LEU A 261 -4.57 14.55 -5.07
CA LEU A 261 -3.49 14.62 -6.06
C LEU A 261 -3.74 15.74 -7.06
N ALA A 262 -4.97 15.92 -7.56
CA ALA A 262 -5.27 16.99 -8.51
C ALA A 262 -5.16 18.40 -7.89
N GLU A 263 -5.51 18.54 -6.61
CA GLU A 263 -5.54 19.84 -5.91
C GLU A 263 -4.16 20.26 -5.39
N GLU A 264 -3.42 19.34 -4.76
CA GLU A 264 -2.21 19.65 -4.00
C GLU A 264 -0.97 18.84 -4.38
N GLY A 265 -1.08 17.78 -5.19
CA GLY A 265 0.05 16.90 -5.44
C GLY A 265 1.11 17.47 -6.40
N ASP A 266 1.01 18.72 -6.88
CA ASP A 266 1.92 19.27 -7.91
C ASP A 266 3.40 19.28 -7.50
N TRP A 267 3.68 19.26 -6.19
CA TRP A 267 5.02 19.17 -5.63
C TRP A 267 5.59 17.74 -5.58
N MET A 268 4.76 16.73 -5.85
CA MET A 268 5.09 15.32 -5.74
C MET A 268 5.58 14.75 -7.08
N ASP A 269 6.54 13.84 -6.98
CA ASP A 269 6.93 12.89 -8.02
C ASP A 269 6.51 11.51 -7.52
N ILE A 270 5.36 11.04 -8.02
CA ILE A 270 4.66 9.91 -7.42
C ILE A 270 4.39 8.82 -8.46
N THR A 271 4.73 7.59 -8.09
CA THR A 271 4.33 6.39 -8.80
C THR A 271 3.34 5.62 -7.94
N ILE A 272 2.19 5.25 -8.51
CA ILE A 272 1.14 4.49 -7.83
C ILE A 272 0.92 3.16 -8.56
N ILE A 273 1.14 2.07 -7.84
CA ILE A 273 0.93 0.71 -8.33
C ILE A 273 -0.38 0.13 -7.79
N SER A 274 -1.14 -0.50 -8.68
CA SER A 274 -2.34 -1.25 -8.35
C SER A 274 -1.99 -2.67 -7.91
N ASP A 275 -2.12 -2.95 -6.61
CA ASP A 275 -1.97 -4.30 -6.03
C ASP A 275 -3.30 -5.06 -5.98
N SER A 276 -4.34 -4.48 -6.58
CA SER A 276 -5.66 -5.06 -6.54
C SER A 276 -5.70 -6.38 -7.33
N PRO A 277 -6.62 -7.32 -7.00
CA PRO A 277 -6.81 -8.53 -7.78
C PRO A 277 -7.22 -8.31 -9.26
N LEU A 278 -7.50 -7.07 -9.67
CA LEU A 278 -7.82 -6.70 -11.06
C LEU A 278 -6.66 -5.99 -11.78
N LEU A 279 -5.51 -5.83 -11.13
CA LEU A 279 -4.26 -5.32 -11.70
C LEU A 279 -4.48 -4.09 -12.60
N GLU A 280 -4.33 -4.26 -13.92
CA GLU A 280 -4.39 -3.18 -14.92
C GLU A 280 -5.75 -2.50 -14.99
N HIS A 281 -6.85 -3.22 -14.71
CA HIS A 281 -8.19 -2.63 -14.77
C HIS A 281 -8.42 -1.61 -13.66
N ASP A 282 -7.90 -1.88 -12.46
CA ASP A 282 -7.97 -0.93 -11.35
C ASP A 282 -6.90 0.18 -11.53
N ALA A 283 -5.76 -0.09 -12.17
CA ALA A 283 -4.81 0.96 -12.57
C ALA A 283 -5.45 1.96 -13.57
N MET A 284 -6.15 1.47 -14.59
CA MET A 284 -6.90 2.31 -15.52
C MET A 284 -8.05 3.06 -14.83
N TYR A 285 -8.71 2.43 -13.86
CA TYR A 285 -9.72 3.10 -13.04
C TYR A 285 -9.12 4.31 -12.32
N MET A 286 -7.93 4.14 -11.72
CA MET A 286 -7.23 5.24 -11.05
C MET A 286 -6.90 6.38 -12.03
N VAL A 287 -6.36 6.09 -13.21
CA VAL A 287 -6.09 7.10 -14.26
C VAL A 287 -7.35 7.90 -14.60
N GLN A 288 -8.45 7.20 -14.90
CA GLN A 288 -9.71 7.85 -15.27
C GLN A 288 -10.27 8.75 -14.17
N HIS A 289 -10.10 8.37 -12.90
CA HIS A 289 -10.59 9.16 -11.77
C HIS A 289 -9.70 10.37 -11.48
N TYR A 290 -8.39 10.24 -11.66
CA TYR A 290 -7.46 11.37 -11.61
C TYR A 290 -7.73 12.39 -12.72
N ASP A 291 -7.91 11.95 -13.96
CA ASP A 291 -8.22 12.84 -15.08
C ASP A 291 -9.54 13.59 -14.87
N LYS A 292 -10.57 12.90 -14.38
CA LYS A 292 -11.85 13.53 -14.01
C LYS A 292 -11.67 14.58 -12.91
N ALA A 293 -10.89 14.27 -11.87
CA ALA A 293 -10.62 15.21 -10.78
C ALA A 293 -9.92 16.47 -11.30
N ARG A 294 -8.89 16.30 -12.16
CA ARG A 294 -8.20 17.42 -12.81
C ARG A 294 -9.11 18.26 -13.69
N GLN A 295 -9.91 17.63 -14.55
CA GLN A 295 -10.85 18.35 -15.43
C GLN A 295 -11.86 19.17 -14.62
N ARG A 296 -12.41 18.59 -13.56
CA ARG A 296 -13.33 19.28 -12.65
C ARG A 296 -12.66 20.48 -11.97
N LEU A 297 -11.42 20.34 -11.52
CA LEU A 297 -10.66 21.43 -10.92
C LEU A 297 -10.38 22.56 -11.93
N LEU A 298 -10.03 22.22 -13.17
CA LEU A 298 -9.84 23.20 -14.25
C LEU A 298 -11.14 23.95 -14.58
N GLU A 299 -12.28 23.24 -14.60
CA GLU A 299 -13.59 23.87 -14.81
C GLU A 299 -13.93 24.85 -13.69
N ILE A 300 -13.70 24.48 -12.43
CA ILE A 300 -13.91 25.34 -11.26
C ILE A 300 -13.04 26.59 -11.37
N ARG A 301 -11.72 26.43 -11.61
CA ARG A 301 -10.78 27.55 -11.78
C ARG A 301 -11.19 28.48 -12.92
N ALA A 302 -11.58 27.94 -14.07
CA ALA A 302 -12.02 28.74 -15.21
C ALA A 302 -13.33 29.51 -14.92
N ARG A 303 -14.26 28.90 -14.17
CA ARG A 303 -15.50 29.56 -13.73
C ARG A 303 -15.21 30.69 -12.75
N ASP A 304 -14.32 30.48 -11.79
CA ASP A 304 -13.93 31.48 -10.81
C ASP A 304 -13.19 32.65 -11.45
N ASP A 305 -12.24 32.38 -12.35
CA ASP A 305 -11.55 33.40 -13.15
C ASP A 305 -12.53 34.25 -13.98
N ARG A 306 -13.51 33.61 -14.62
CA ARG A 306 -14.55 34.31 -15.38
C ARG A 306 -15.39 35.19 -14.47
N ARG A 307 -15.76 34.70 -13.29
CA ARG A 307 -16.54 35.46 -12.31
C ARG A 307 -15.75 36.65 -11.77
N MET A 308 -14.46 36.47 -11.48
CA MET A 308 -13.56 37.52 -11.02
C MET A 308 -13.39 38.63 -12.07
N LYS A 309 -13.22 38.27 -13.35
CA LYS A 309 -13.17 39.23 -14.47
C LYS A 309 -14.48 40.03 -14.59
N LEU A 310 -15.63 39.36 -14.55
CA LEU A 310 -16.93 40.03 -14.62
C LEU A 310 -17.19 40.95 -13.41
N ALA A 311 -16.76 40.55 -12.20
CA ALA A 311 -16.86 41.39 -11.00
C ALA A 311 -15.98 42.64 -11.10
N ALA A 312 -14.75 42.50 -11.61
CA ALA A 312 -13.83 43.61 -11.86
C ALA A 312 -14.39 44.58 -12.92
N GLU A 313 -14.96 44.06 -14.02
CA GLU A 313 -15.64 44.87 -15.05
C GLU A 313 -16.90 45.59 -14.52
N ALA A 314 -17.61 44.98 -13.57
CA ALA A 314 -18.79 45.56 -12.93
C ALA A 314 -18.45 46.55 -11.79
N GLY A 315 -17.17 46.79 -11.49
CA GLY A 315 -16.72 47.70 -10.43
C GLY A 315 -17.04 47.22 -9.01
N ILE A 316 -17.28 45.91 -8.83
CA ILE A 316 -17.50 45.30 -7.52
C ILE A 316 -16.14 45.00 -6.91
N ASP A 317 -15.92 45.44 -5.67
CA ASP A 317 -14.66 45.19 -4.96
C ASP A 317 -14.39 43.69 -4.83
N VAL A 318 -13.31 43.27 -5.51
CA VAL A 318 -12.90 41.88 -5.66
C VAL A 318 -12.44 41.30 -4.32
N GLU A 319 -11.88 42.12 -3.43
CA GLU A 319 -11.43 41.69 -2.09
C GLU A 319 -12.61 41.41 -1.16
N GLU A 320 -13.68 42.22 -1.21
CA GLU A 320 -14.88 42.01 -0.38
C GLU A 320 -15.63 40.72 -0.77
N LEU A 321 -15.64 40.38 -2.06
CA LEU A 321 -16.27 39.16 -2.58
C LEU A 321 -15.46 37.92 -2.20
N ALA A 322 -14.13 37.98 -2.34
CA ALA A 322 -13.22 36.92 -1.93
C ALA A 322 -13.26 36.70 -0.40
N ARG A 323 -13.36 37.76 0.40
CA ARG A 323 -13.49 37.67 1.86
C ARG A 323 -14.78 36.96 2.29
N ARG A 324 -15.92 37.31 1.65
CA ARG A 324 -17.20 36.63 1.88
C ARG A 324 -17.18 35.16 1.48
N GLU A 325 -16.49 34.82 0.40
CA GLU A 325 -16.33 33.42 0.00
C GLU A 325 -15.43 32.64 0.94
N LYS A 326 -14.34 33.25 1.42
CA LYS A 326 -13.49 32.65 2.44
C LYS A 326 -14.27 32.41 3.73
N GLU A 327 -15.06 33.38 4.18
CA GLU A 327 -15.97 33.22 5.33
C GLU A 327 -17.02 32.12 5.10
N GLN A 328 -17.60 32.03 3.90
CA GLN A 328 -18.57 30.97 3.58
C GLN A 328 -17.92 29.59 3.44
N ALA A 329 -16.71 29.49 2.90
CA ALA A 329 -15.95 28.27 2.79
C ALA A 329 -15.48 27.78 4.16
N GLU A 330 -14.99 28.68 5.02
CA GLU A 330 -14.65 28.41 6.42
C GLU A 330 -15.89 27.99 7.22
N ALA A 331 -17.03 28.66 7.03
CA ALA A 331 -18.29 28.25 7.67
C ALA A 331 -18.76 26.87 7.20
N ARG A 332 -18.57 26.51 5.92
CA ARG A 332 -18.86 25.16 5.40
C ARG A 332 -17.89 24.12 5.95
N LYS A 333 -16.59 24.43 6.04
CA LYS A 333 -15.57 23.55 6.67
C LYS A 333 -15.89 23.33 8.15
N GLN A 334 -16.23 24.36 8.90
CA GLN A 334 -16.65 24.21 10.31
C GLN A 334 -17.92 23.38 10.45
N ALA A 335 -18.91 23.57 9.57
CA ALA A 335 -20.11 22.74 9.58
C ALA A 335 -19.79 21.25 9.31
N LEU A 336 -18.92 20.95 8.34
CA LEU A 336 -18.47 19.59 8.03
C LEU A 336 -17.66 18.96 9.18
N LEU A 337 -16.77 19.72 9.83
CA LEU A 337 -16.03 19.27 11.01
C LEU A 337 -16.96 18.94 12.17
N THR A 338 -17.93 19.82 12.48
CA THR A 338 -18.91 19.53 13.52
C THR A 338 -19.79 18.32 13.21
N ASP A 339 -20.06 18.03 11.93
CA ASP A 339 -20.76 16.80 11.53
C ASP A 339 -19.87 15.55 11.61
N LYS A 340 -18.57 15.66 11.31
CA LYS A 340 -17.56 14.58 11.50
C LYS A 340 -17.44 14.25 13.00
N GLU A 341 -17.36 15.27 13.86
CA GLU A 341 -17.33 15.13 15.33
C GLU A 341 -18.61 14.49 15.89
N LYS A 342 -19.79 14.92 15.42
CA LYS A 342 -21.07 14.32 15.83
C LYS A 342 -21.16 12.86 15.41
N ARG A 343 -20.68 12.50 14.21
CA ARG A 343 -20.65 11.10 13.75
C ARG A 343 -19.66 10.26 14.56
N ALA A 344 -18.49 10.80 14.88
CA ALA A 344 -17.50 10.14 15.73
C ALA A 344 -18.06 9.90 17.15
N ALA A 345 -18.70 10.90 17.75
CA ALA A 345 -19.37 10.77 19.06
C ALA A 345 -20.51 9.74 19.03
N ALA A 346 -21.31 9.70 17.95
CA ALA A 346 -22.37 8.70 17.79
C ALA A 346 -21.82 7.27 17.62
N LYS A 347 -20.67 7.12 16.95
CA LYS A 347 -19.96 5.84 16.81
C LYS A 347 -19.41 5.37 18.16
N ALA A 348 -18.71 6.25 18.89
CA ALA A 348 -18.20 5.95 20.23
C ALA A 348 -19.33 5.58 21.22
N ALA A 349 -20.47 6.26 21.15
CA ALA A 349 -21.64 5.94 21.97
C ALA A 349 -22.26 4.57 21.63
N ARG A 350 -22.23 4.16 20.35
CA ARG A 350 -22.66 2.81 19.92
C ARG A 350 -21.71 1.73 20.40
N GLU A 351 -20.41 1.97 20.30
CA GLU A 351 -19.37 1.04 20.76
C GLU A 351 -19.39 0.88 22.28
N ALA A 352 -19.57 1.98 23.03
CA ALA A 352 -19.75 1.93 24.48
C ALA A 352 -20.99 1.10 24.88
N LYS A 353 -22.13 1.30 24.20
CA LYS A 353 -23.35 0.49 24.45
C LYS A 353 -23.17 -0.99 24.08
N ALA A 354 -22.38 -1.29 23.05
CA ALA A 354 -22.09 -2.66 22.68
C ALA A 354 -21.16 -3.35 23.70
N ALA A 355 -20.18 -2.62 24.24
CA ALA A 355 -19.32 -3.11 25.32
C ALA A 355 -20.10 -3.36 26.61
N GLU A 356 -20.99 -2.43 27.00
CA GLU A 356 -21.84 -2.55 28.18
C GLU A 356 -22.83 -3.74 28.06
N ALA A 357 -23.35 -3.98 26.86
CA ALA A 357 -24.20 -5.14 26.57
C ALA A 357 -23.42 -6.47 26.59
N ALA A 358 -22.16 -6.48 26.16
CA ALA A 358 -21.28 -7.65 26.24
C ALA A 358 -20.93 -7.98 27.70
N GLU A 359 -20.63 -6.98 28.52
CA GLU A 359 -20.32 -7.13 29.95
C GLU A 359 -21.55 -7.62 30.74
N ALA A 360 -22.74 -7.12 30.42
CA ALA A 360 -24.01 -7.59 30.99
C ALA A 360 -24.33 -9.05 30.60
N ALA A 361 -24.01 -9.46 29.37
CA ALA A 361 -24.18 -10.84 28.91
C ALA A 361 -23.20 -11.82 29.57
N GLU A 362 -22.00 -11.35 29.93
CA GLU A 362 -20.99 -12.12 30.67
C GLU A 362 -21.36 -12.26 32.16
N ALA A 363 -21.89 -11.20 32.78
CA ALA A 363 -22.38 -11.23 34.16
C ALA A 363 -23.57 -12.19 34.37
N ALA A 364 -24.37 -12.43 33.33
CA ALA A 364 -25.50 -13.37 33.35
C ALA A 364 -25.11 -14.86 33.28
N LYS A 365 -23.82 -15.19 33.07
CA LYS A 365 -23.30 -16.56 32.90
C LYS A 365 -22.56 -17.15 34.11
N LYS A 366 -22.73 -16.64 35.33
CA LYS A 366 -22.17 -17.29 36.54
C LYS A 366 -23.08 -18.41 37.09
N PRO A 367 -22.55 -19.62 37.40
CA PRO A 367 -23.36 -20.78 37.75
C PRO A 367 -23.90 -20.70 39.19
N LYS A 368 -25.21 -20.92 39.35
CA LYS A 368 -25.84 -21.17 40.66
C LYS A 368 -25.49 -22.58 41.15
N THR A 369 -24.72 -22.68 42.22
CA THR A 369 -24.49 -23.92 42.98
C THR A 369 -25.78 -24.36 43.67
N VAL A 370 -26.24 -25.59 43.39
CA VAL A 370 -27.34 -26.24 44.13
C VAL A 370 -26.79 -27.51 44.81
N PRO A 371 -27.02 -27.72 46.12
CA PRO A 371 -26.43 -28.83 46.87
C PRO A 371 -27.20 -30.15 46.69
N VAL A 372 -26.45 -31.26 46.68
CA VAL A 372 -26.90 -32.66 46.58
C VAL A 372 -27.50 -33.17 47.90
N PRO A 373 -28.51 -34.06 47.86
CA PRO A 373 -28.59 -35.15 48.82
C PRO A 373 -28.67 -36.55 48.19
N LYS A 374 -28.06 -37.52 48.89
CA LYS A 374 -27.86 -38.94 48.53
C LYS A 374 -29.10 -39.82 48.79
N LYS A 375 -29.33 -40.83 47.93
CA LYS A 375 -29.28 -42.30 48.18
C LYS A 375 -30.29 -43.10 47.32
N GLY A 376 -29.82 -44.19 46.71
CA GLY A 376 -30.50 -45.50 46.86
C GLY A 376 -30.83 -46.36 45.62
N LYS A 377 -29.99 -47.40 45.40
CA LYS A 377 -30.27 -48.80 44.94
C LYS A 377 -30.73 -49.14 43.50
N LYS A 378 -29.88 -49.98 42.85
CA LYS A 378 -30.10 -51.27 42.10
C LYS A 378 -31.34 -51.38 41.17
N ALA A 379 -31.32 -51.92 39.94
CA ALA A 379 -30.64 -53.11 39.41
C ALA A 379 -30.83 -53.25 37.86
N LYS A 380 -29.96 -54.08 37.22
CA LYS A 380 -30.18 -54.92 36.00
C LYS A 380 -30.44 -54.19 34.65
N LYS A 381 -30.05 -54.66 33.46
CA LYS A 381 -29.23 -55.76 32.90
C LYS A 381 -29.14 -55.48 31.37
N ASP A 382 -28.15 -56.05 30.67
CA ASP A 382 -28.01 -56.41 29.24
C ASP A 382 -29.14 -56.01 28.26
N ASP A 383 -28.92 -55.58 27.01
CA ASP A 383 -28.12 -56.16 25.91
C ASP A 383 -28.06 -55.13 24.75
N GLY A 384 -27.12 -55.26 23.79
CA GLY A 384 -27.35 -54.69 22.45
C GLY A 384 -26.15 -54.15 21.66
N LYS A 385 -25.30 -55.08 21.23
CA LYS A 385 -24.33 -55.08 20.11
C LYS A 385 -24.58 -54.13 18.91
N MET A 386 -23.49 -53.48 18.49
CA MET A 386 -23.03 -53.04 17.14
C MET A 386 -24.04 -52.81 16.01
N MET A 387 -23.92 -51.66 15.34
CA MET A 387 -23.67 -51.57 13.89
C MET A 387 -23.05 -50.21 13.54
N SER A 388 -21.90 -50.29 12.89
CA SER A 388 -21.19 -49.24 12.17
C SER A 388 -21.94 -48.83 10.90
N ILE A 389 -21.94 -47.53 10.60
CA ILE A 389 -22.12 -47.02 9.24
C ILE A 389 -21.02 -45.98 9.00
N GLU A 390 -20.16 -46.31 8.04
CA GLU A 390 -19.23 -45.43 7.38
C GLU A 390 -20.00 -44.55 6.38
N GLY A 391 -19.48 -43.35 6.18
CA GLY A 391 -19.86 -42.38 5.17
C GLY A 391 -19.17 -41.08 5.59
N GLY A 392 -18.08 -40.65 5.00
CA GLY A 392 -17.62 -40.81 3.62
C GLY A 392 -17.15 -39.40 3.26
N ASP A 393 -15.90 -39.11 3.60
CA ASP A 393 -15.23 -37.84 3.29
C ASP A 393 -14.99 -37.74 1.79
N ASP A 394 -15.38 -36.62 1.21
CA ASP A 394 -14.88 -36.11 -0.08
C ASP A 394 -14.79 -34.58 0.03
N GLU A 395 -13.83 -34.10 0.82
CA GLU A 395 -13.30 -32.74 0.69
C GLU A 395 -12.42 -32.72 -0.56
N LYS A 396 -12.86 -31.98 -1.58
CA LYS A 396 -12.03 -31.64 -2.74
C LYS A 396 -11.28 -30.36 -2.43
N ASP A 397 -9.97 -30.51 -2.33
CA ASP A 397 -8.95 -29.46 -2.37
C ASP A 397 -9.25 -28.43 -3.46
N PHE A 398 -9.34 -27.17 -3.05
CA PHE A 398 -9.38 -26.00 -3.91
C PHE A 398 -8.40 -24.96 -3.35
N GLU A 399 -7.12 -25.33 -3.31
CA GLU A 399 -6.00 -24.42 -3.08
C GLU A 399 -4.99 -24.61 -4.22
N ASP A 400 -5.18 -23.84 -5.29
CA ASP A 400 -4.14 -23.59 -6.29
C ASP A 400 -4.55 -22.33 -7.05
N LEU A 401 -4.03 -21.18 -6.60
CA LEU A 401 -3.78 -19.94 -7.34
C LEU A 401 -3.60 -18.78 -6.34
N PHE A 402 -2.44 -18.70 -5.68
CA PHE A 402 -1.81 -17.44 -5.26
C PHE A 402 -0.29 -17.64 -5.19
#